data_AF-A0A8H7LC72-F1
#
_entry.id   AF-A0A8H7LC72-F1
#
_cell.length_a   1.000
_cell.length_b   1.000
_cell.length_c   1.000
_cell.angle_alpha   90.00
_cell.angle_beta   90.00
_cell.angle_gamma   90.00
#
_symmetry.space_group_name_H-M   'P 1'
#
loop_
_entity.id
_entity.type
_entity.pdbx_description
1 polymer ?
#
loop_
_entity_poly.entity_id
_entity_poly.type
_entity_poly.pdbx_seq_one_letter_code
_entity_poly.pdbx_strand_id
1 'polypeptide(L)'
;MICITFFPLGILSIVSSAAAAADLMNPPFSIANSQEEIRLSWDVHKQREYGEIQAHFEWFFDHLQGFTSESSFESSLFKTKIGVYKLKLSEILSQARDMDFEDTPVARQISFCTHTFFEMAHAAHMIEHHDLLATEASILLTNMVDLHIRLFALHDSYGNLNPYLMRPLESIDDFQQELKSWRDDFSRLS
;
A
#
# COMPACT_ATOMS: atom_id res chain seq x y z
N MET A 1 -73.47 48.31 38.75
CA MET A 1 -74.51 48.63 37.75
C MET A 1 -74.67 47.41 36.87
N ILE A 2 -75.81 46.74 37.02
CA ILE A 2 -76.11 45.43 36.42
C ILE A 2 -76.70 45.68 35.04
N CYS A 3 -76.19 44.98 34.02
CA CYS A 3 -76.93 44.78 32.77
C CYS A 3 -76.77 43.32 32.33
N ILE A 4 -77.89 42.61 32.41
CA ILE A 4 -78.15 41.27 31.90
C ILE A 4 -78.95 41.44 30.61
N THR A 5 -78.53 40.79 29.52
CA THR A 5 -79.39 40.44 28.37
C THR A 5 -78.87 39.13 27.77
N PHE A 6 -79.52 37.99 28.03
CA PHE A 6 -80.55 37.33 27.22
C PHE A 6 -80.06 36.71 25.88
N PHE A 7 -80.08 35.36 25.88
CA PHE A 7 -79.95 34.36 24.79
C PHE A 7 -81.13 34.43 23.79
N PRO A 8 -81.09 33.86 22.54
CA PRO A 8 -81.04 32.39 22.36
C PRO A 8 -80.39 31.78 21.08
N LEU A 9 -79.97 30.52 21.27
CA LEU A 9 -80.06 29.34 20.39
C LEU A 9 -79.78 29.47 18.89
N GLY A 10 -78.66 28.87 18.47
CA GLY A 10 -78.45 28.31 17.14
C GLY A 10 -77.65 27.01 17.26
N ILE A 11 -78.35 25.88 17.09
CA ILE A 11 -77.79 24.52 17.04
C ILE A 11 -77.03 24.38 15.71
N LEU A 12 -75.82 23.80 15.74
CA LEU A 12 -75.43 22.71 14.83
C LEU A 12 -74.16 22.03 15.31
N SER A 13 -74.35 20.76 15.65
CA SER A 13 -73.36 19.69 15.69
C SER A 13 -72.40 19.78 14.49
N ILE A 14 -71.10 19.57 14.72
CA ILE A 14 -70.27 18.62 13.98
C ILE A 14 -69.09 18.24 14.90
N VAL A 15 -69.16 17.00 15.40
CA VAL A 15 -67.98 16.22 15.76
C VAL A 15 -67.33 15.81 14.43
N SER A 16 -66.09 16.22 14.16
CA SER A 16 -65.32 15.63 13.07
C SER A 16 -63.82 15.62 13.38
N SER A 17 -63.37 14.41 13.75
CA SER A 17 -62.08 13.80 13.46
C SER A 17 -60.80 14.61 13.62
N ALA A 18 -60.26 14.60 14.84
CA ALA A 18 -58.84 14.81 15.12
C ALA A 18 -58.01 13.53 14.85
N ALA A 19 -58.15 12.93 13.66
CA ALA A 19 -57.48 11.67 13.29
C ALA A 19 -56.92 11.68 11.85
N ALA A 20 -56.48 12.83 11.35
CA ALA A 20 -55.91 12.95 10.01
C ALA A 20 -54.70 13.90 9.94
N ALA A 21 -53.86 13.92 10.99
CA ALA A 21 -52.62 14.71 11.00
C ALA A 21 -51.39 13.94 11.52
N ALA A 22 -51.48 12.62 11.66
CA ALA A 22 -50.36 11.76 12.08
C ALA A 22 -49.71 10.99 10.91
N ASP A 23 -50.23 11.09 9.69
CA ASP A 23 -49.79 10.28 8.53
C ASP A 23 -48.94 11.06 7.51
N LEU A 24 -48.44 12.25 7.88
CA LEU A 24 -47.62 13.11 7.03
C LEU A 24 -46.14 13.22 7.47
N MET A 25 -45.69 12.31 8.35
CA MET A 25 -44.30 12.29 8.84
C MET A 25 -43.58 10.95 8.63
N ASN A 26 -43.99 10.14 7.65
CA ASN A 26 -43.06 9.17 7.09
C ASN A 26 -42.31 9.83 5.93
N PRO A 27 -40.99 10.10 6.04
CA PRO A 27 -40.23 10.51 4.87
C PRO A 27 -40.39 9.42 3.79
N PRO A 28 -40.51 9.80 2.51
CA PRO A 28 -40.70 8.82 1.45
C PRO A 28 -39.55 7.81 1.50
N PHE A 29 -39.89 6.53 1.67
CA PHE A 29 -39.00 5.36 1.65
C PHE A 29 -38.08 5.28 0.40
N SER A 30 -38.20 6.21 -0.55
CA SER A 30 -37.42 6.28 -1.79
C SER A 30 -36.07 6.99 -1.67
N ILE A 31 -35.85 7.87 -0.67
CA ILE A 31 -34.58 8.64 -0.59
C ILE A 31 -33.49 7.85 0.16
N ALA A 32 -33.86 7.10 1.21
CA ALA A 32 -32.92 6.29 1.98
C ALA A 32 -32.26 5.19 1.12
N ASN A 33 -33.05 4.48 0.29
CA ASN A 33 -32.53 3.47 -0.63
C ASN A 33 -31.56 4.05 -1.66
N SER A 34 -31.81 5.27 -2.16
CA SER A 34 -30.93 5.91 -3.14
C SER A 34 -29.56 6.32 -2.58
N GLN A 35 -29.50 6.75 -1.32
CA GLN A 35 -28.22 7.12 -0.69
C GLN A 35 -27.39 5.88 -0.32
N GLU A 36 -28.05 4.80 0.07
CA GLU A 36 -27.40 3.53 0.39
C GLU A 36 -26.86 2.85 -0.88
N GLU A 37 -27.62 2.87 -1.98
CA GLU A 37 -27.14 2.42 -3.30
C GLU A 37 -25.94 3.23 -3.82
N ILE A 38 -25.96 4.56 -3.67
CA ILE A 38 -24.83 5.42 -4.04
C ILE A 38 -23.60 5.14 -3.18
N ARG A 39 -23.78 4.93 -1.87
CA ARG A 39 -22.68 4.60 -0.96
C ARG A 39 -22.06 3.24 -1.27
N LEU A 40 -22.89 2.22 -1.53
CA LEU A 40 -22.42 0.89 -1.93
C LEU A 40 -21.67 0.93 -3.27
N SER A 41 -22.15 1.72 -4.24
CA SER A 41 -21.46 1.91 -5.52
C SER A 41 -20.09 2.58 -5.34
N TRP A 42 -20.01 3.61 -4.49
CA TRP A 42 -18.76 4.30 -4.17
C TRP A 42 -17.72 3.37 -3.51
N ASP A 43 -18.15 2.52 -2.58
CA ASP A 43 -17.27 1.58 -1.89
C ASP A 43 -16.71 0.51 -2.84
N VAL A 44 -17.51 0.04 -3.81
CA VAL A 44 -17.05 -0.91 -4.84
C VAL A 44 -16.04 -0.26 -5.79
N HIS A 45 -16.27 0.98 -6.22
CA HIS A 45 -15.33 1.70 -7.08
C HIS A 45 -13.98 1.91 -6.40
N LYS A 46 -13.99 2.33 -5.13
CA LYS A 46 -12.75 2.43 -4.34
C LYS A 46 -12.05 1.08 -4.23
N GLN A 47 -12.74 0.01 -3.83
CA GLN A 47 -12.09 -1.30 -3.72
C GLN A 47 -11.42 -1.75 -5.02
N ARG A 48 -12.03 -1.44 -6.16
CA ARG A 48 -11.43 -1.73 -7.47
C ARG A 48 -10.16 -0.92 -7.72
N GLU A 49 -10.18 0.38 -7.48
CA GLU A 49 -9.00 1.24 -7.64
C GLU A 49 -7.84 0.77 -6.73
N TYR A 50 -8.14 0.35 -5.50
CA TYR A 50 -7.12 -0.19 -4.58
C TYR A 50 -6.52 -1.49 -5.13
N GLY A 51 -7.35 -2.40 -5.65
CA GLY A 51 -6.88 -3.63 -6.27
C GLY A 51 -6.02 -3.41 -7.51
N GLU A 52 -6.34 -2.39 -8.32
CA GLU A 52 -5.56 -2.02 -9.51
C GLU A 52 -4.17 -1.49 -9.10
N ILE A 53 -4.09 -0.62 -8.09
CA ILE A 53 -2.82 -0.13 -7.54
C ILE A 53 -1.98 -1.26 -6.94
N GLN A 54 -2.60 -2.15 -6.17
CA GLN A 54 -1.91 -3.31 -5.57
C GLN A 54 -1.28 -4.20 -6.64
N ALA A 55 -2.02 -4.50 -7.71
CA ALA A 55 -1.52 -5.30 -8.82
C ALA A 55 -0.35 -4.61 -9.54
N HIS A 56 -0.39 -3.27 -9.68
CA HIS A 56 0.72 -2.51 -10.25
C HIS A 56 2.00 -2.60 -9.42
N PHE A 57 1.89 -2.53 -8.09
CA PHE A 57 3.05 -2.67 -7.20
C PHE A 57 3.56 -4.11 -7.11
N GLU A 58 2.69 -5.12 -7.12
CA GLU A 58 3.09 -6.53 -7.22
C GLU A 58 3.91 -6.76 -8.50
N TRP A 59 3.37 -6.34 -9.64
CA TRP A 59 4.07 -6.45 -10.92
C TRP A 59 5.41 -5.70 -10.91
N PHE A 60 5.44 -4.48 -10.34
CA PHE A 60 6.67 -3.69 -10.26
C PHE A 60 7.72 -4.39 -9.42
N PHE A 61 7.32 -4.92 -8.26
CA PHE A 61 8.22 -5.62 -7.35
C PHE A 61 8.75 -6.93 -7.95
N ASP A 62 7.92 -7.72 -8.62
CA ASP A 62 8.36 -8.93 -9.35
C ASP A 62 9.45 -8.59 -10.38
N HIS A 63 9.33 -7.45 -11.05
CA HIS A 63 10.35 -6.98 -11.99
C HIS A 63 11.66 -6.56 -11.30
N LEU A 64 11.59 -6.00 -10.10
CA LEU A 64 12.78 -5.72 -9.29
C LEU A 64 13.45 -7.03 -8.86
N GLN A 65 12.67 -7.98 -8.35
CA GLN A 65 13.18 -9.30 -7.98
C GLN A 65 13.84 -10.02 -9.14
N GLY A 66 13.37 -9.82 -10.37
CA GLY A 66 13.99 -10.39 -11.58
C GLY A 66 15.45 -10.00 -11.83
N PHE A 67 15.98 -8.97 -11.14
CA PHE A 67 17.41 -8.63 -11.18
C PHE A 67 18.24 -9.32 -10.10
N THR A 68 17.61 -10.14 -9.26
CA THR A 68 18.25 -10.81 -8.15
C THR A 68 18.08 -12.31 -8.32
N SER A 69 19.18 -13.03 -8.17
CA SER A 69 19.20 -14.49 -8.12
C SER A 69 19.49 -14.94 -6.69
N GLU A 70 19.46 -16.26 -6.47
CA GLU A 70 19.89 -16.82 -5.18
C GLU A 70 21.34 -16.48 -4.84
N SER A 71 22.21 -16.19 -5.82
CA SER A 71 23.64 -16.00 -5.61
C SER A 71 24.16 -14.59 -5.90
N SER A 72 23.39 -13.74 -6.57
CA SER A 72 23.89 -12.42 -7.02
C SER A 72 22.77 -11.43 -7.34
N PHE A 73 23.08 -10.15 -7.21
CA PHE A 73 22.35 -9.03 -7.78
C PHE A 73 22.99 -8.60 -9.11
N GLU A 74 22.22 -8.61 -10.19
CA GLU A 74 22.62 -8.21 -11.55
C GLU A 74 22.71 -6.67 -11.68
N SER A 75 23.58 -6.07 -10.89
CA SER A 75 23.73 -4.62 -10.70
C SER A 75 23.96 -3.86 -12.01
N SER A 76 24.83 -4.38 -12.87
CA SER A 76 25.15 -3.79 -14.17
C SER A 76 23.92 -3.76 -15.09
N LEU A 77 23.15 -4.86 -15.15
CA LEU A 77 21.94 -4.93 -15.94
C LEU A 77 20.86 -4.00 -15.38
N PHE A 78 20.63 -4.03 -14.06
CA PHE A 78 19.67 -3.17 -13.38
C PHE A 78 19.98 -1.69 -13.63
N LYS A 79 21.25 -1.29 -13.57
CA LYS A 79 21.70 0.08 -13.79
C LYS A 79 21.25 0.63 -15.15
N THR A 80 21.30 -0.18 -16.21
CA THR A 80 20.81 0.23 -17.54
C THR A 80 19.31 0.47 -17.60
N LYS A 81 18.55 -0.02 -16.61
CA LYS A 81 17.09 0.07 -16.53
C LYS A 81 16.58 1.03 -15.46
N ILE A 82 17.44 1.61 -14.61
CA ILE A 82 17.04 2.54 -13.53
C ILE A 82 16.10 3.64 -14.06
N GLY A 83 16.46 4.29 -15.17
CA GLY A 83 15.63 5.36 -15.75
C GLY A 83 14.23 4.90 -16.15
N VAL A 84 14.12 3.69 -16.73
CA VAL A 84 12.84 3.09 -17.14
C VAL A 84 11.99 2.76 -15.92
N TYR A 85 12.57 2.13 -14.89
CA TYR A 85 11.82 1.78 -13.67
C TYR A 85 11.46 3.00 -12.83
N LYS A 86 12.30 4.04 -12.80
CA LYS A 86 11.97 5.32 -12.16
C LYS A 86 10.73 5.96 -12.80
N LEU A 87 10.63 5.92 -14.13
CA LEU A 87 9.45 6.43 -14.84
C LEU A 87 8.20 5.61 -14.50
N LYS A 88 8.29 4.28 -14.58
CA LYS A 88 7.19 3.38 -14.20
C LYS A 88 6.72 3.58 -12.76
N LEU A 89 7.66 3.69 -11.81
CA LEU A 89 7.33 3.97 -10.42
C LEU A 89 6.61 5.31 -10.26
N SER A 90 7.07 6.35 -10.98
CA SER A 90 6.41 7.66 -10.98
C SER A 90 4.99 7.60 -11.57
N GLU A 91 4.76 6.78 -12.59
CA GLU A 91 3.43 6.56 -13.18
C GLU A 91 2.48 5.91 -12.16
N ILE A 92 2.92 4.82 -11.52
CA ILE A 92 2.12 4.12 -10.50
C ILE A 92 1.82 5.05 -9.31
N LEU A 93 2.83 5.77 -8.81
CA LEU A 93 2.66 6.74 -7.72
C LEU A 93 1.73 7.89 -8.09
N SER A 94 1.69 8.30 -9.37
CA SER A 94 0.77 9.34 -9.82
C SER A 94 -0.69 8.89 -9.78
N GLN A 95 -0.96 7.62 -10.07
CA GLN A 95 -2.29 7.02 -9.96
C GLN A 95 -2.71 6.87 -8.49
N ALA A 96 -1.76 6.58 -7.60
CA ALA A 96 -1.97 6.45 -6.17
C ALA A 96 -2.16 7.80 -5.43
N ARG A 97 -1.84 8.94 -6.06
CA ARG A 97 -1.73 10.23 -5.37
C ARG A 97 -3.02 10.70 -4.69
N ASP A 98 -4.15 10.53 -5.38
CA ASP A 98 -5.43 11.09 -4.94
C ASP A 98 -6.22 10.13 -4.04
N MET A 99 -5.60 9.00 -3.67
CA MET A 99 -6.20 7.94 -2.87
C MET A 99 -5.77 8.05 -1.40
N ASP A 100 -6.71 7.83 -0.49
CA ASP A 100 -6.49 7.87 0.95
C ASP A 100 -6.04 6.49 1.44
N PHE A 101 -4.73 6.31 1.59
CA PHE A 101 -4.11 5.04 1.98
C PHE A 101 -3.64 5.00 3.44
N GLU A 102 -3.96 5.99 4.26
CA GLU A 102 -3.41 6.07 5.62
C GLU A 102 -3.67 4.77 6.41
N ASP A 103 -2.61 4.20 6.98
CA ASP A 103 -2.61 2.91 7.71
C ASP A 103 -3.15 1.69 6.94
N THR A 104 -3.17 1.71 5.60
CA THR A 104 -3.61 0.58 4.77
C THR A 104 -2.45 -0.35 4.36
N PRO A 105 -2.74 -1.63 4.02
CA PRO A 105 -1.76 -2.52 3.39
C PRO A 105 -1.14 -1.94 2.10
N VAL A 106 -1.90 -1.13 1.35
CA VAL A 106 -1.44 -0.49 0.11
C VAL A 106 -0.37 0.57 0.42
N ALA A 107 -0.53 1.36 1.48
CA ALA A 107 0.53 2.30 1.89
C ALA A 107 1.84 1.59 2.25
N ARG A 108 1.76 0.45 2.95
CA ARG A 108 2.94 -0.38 3.26
C ARG A 108 3.62 -0.86 1.97
N GLN A 109 2.82 -1.37 1.03
CA GLN A 109 3.30 -1.85 -0.26
C GLN A 109 3.99 -0.73 -1.07
N ILE A 110 3.36 0.43 -1.19
CA ILE A 110 3.93 1.62 -1.83
C ILE A 110 5.29 1.95 -1.21
N SER A 111 5.35 2.03 0.12
CA SER A 111 6.57 2.36 0.85
C SER A 111 7.66 1.34 0.60
N PHE A 112 7.33 0.05 0.68
CA PHE A 112 8.31 -1.03 0.54
C PHE A 112 8.85 -1.12 -0.89
N CYS A 113 7.98 -1.15 -1.91
CA CYS A 113 8.42 -1.20 -3.31
C CYS A 113 9.25 0.03 -3.70
N THR A 114 8.86 1.22 -3.23
CA THR A 114 9.60 2.47 -3.47
C THR A 114 10.98 2.42 -2.83
N HIS A 115 11.06 2.00 -1.57
CA HIS A 115 12.31 1.85 -0.85
C HIS A 115 13.24 0.84 -1.55
N THR A 116 12.75 -0.36 -1.86
CA THR A 116 13.52 -1.41 -2.54
C THR A 116 14.09 -0.92 -3.87
N PHE A 117 13.31 -0.20 -4.68
CA PHE A 117 13.82 0.40 -5.93
C PHE A 117 15.01 1.33 -5.69
N PHE A 118 14.90 2.23 -4.70
CA PHE A 118 15.97 3.18 -4.41
C PHE A 118 17.21 2.50 -3.81
N GLU A 119 17.03 1.50 -2.95
CA GLU A 119 18.14 0.71 -2.42
C GLU A 119 18.87 -0.04 -3.53
N MET A 120 18.15 -0.69 -4.44
CA MET A 120 18.76 -1.36 -5.60
C MET A 120 19.51 -0.37 -6.50
N ALA A 121 18.97 0.83 -6.71
CA ALA A 121 19.62 1.86 -7.52
C ALA A 121 20.90 2.37 -6.87
N HIS A 122 20.85 2.61 -5.55
CA HIS A 122 22.01 3.00 -4.77
C HIS A 122 23.09 1.89 -4.77
N ALA A 123 22.68 0.64 -4.52
CA ALA A 123 23.55 -0.53 -4.56
C ALA A 123 24.25 -0.69 -5.91
N ALA A 124 23.52 -0.52 -7.02
CA ALA A 124 24.11 -0.63 -8.35
C ALA A 124 25.21 0.41 -8.61
N HIS A 125 25.06 1.62 -8.07
CA HIS A 125 26.11 2.64 -8.13
C HIS A 125 27.29 2.33 -7.20
N MET A 126 27.03 1.82 -5.99
CA MET A 126 28.09 1.43 -5.06
C MET A 126 28.96 0.30 -5.60
N ILE A 127 28.33 -0.77 -6.12
CA ILE A 127 29.04 -1.93 -6.66
C ILE A 127 29.96 -1.50 -7.80
N GLU A 128 29.46 -0.75 -8.78
CA GLU A 128 30.30 -0.26 -9.88
C GLU A 128 31.48 0.59 -9.37
N HIS A 129 31.24 1.49 -8.41
CA HIS A 129 32.29 2.31 -7.84
C HIS A 129 33.40 1.46 -7.20
N HIS A 130 33.03 0.43 -6.45
CA HIS A 130 33.95 -0.45 -5.74
C HIS A 130 34.66 -1.45 -6.65
N ASP A 131 33.99 -1.91 -7.71
CA ASP A 131 34.58 -2.78 -8.74
C ASP A 131 35.72 -2.07 -9.48
N LEU A 132 35.60 -0.75 -9.69
CA LEU A 132 36.66 0.06 -10.31
C LEU A 132 37.91 0.20 -9.43
N LEU A 133 37.78 0.08 -8.10
CA LEU A 133 38.92 0.17 -7.17
C LEU A 133 39.71 -1.15 -7.08
N ALA A 134 39.04 -2.28 -7.25
CA ALA A 134 39.63 -3.62 -7.24
C ALA A 134 40.55 -3.94 -6.04
N THR A 135 40.23 -3.40 -4.86
CA THR A 135 40.91 -3.69 -3.59
C THR A 135 40.18 -4.81 -2.83
N GLU A 136 40.86 -5.50 -1.92
CA GLU A 136 40.21 -6.50 -1.05
C GLU A 136 39.06 -5.90 -0.22
N ALA A 137 39.26 -4.68 0.30
CA ALA A 137 38.23 -3.96 1.03
C ALA A 137 37.03 -3.61 0.15
N SER A 138 37.25 -3.25 -1.12
CA SER A 138 36.17 -2.93 -2.04
C SER A 138 35.39 -4.17 -2.49
N ILE A 139 36.06 -5.32 -2.68
CA ILE A 139 35.40 -6.61 -2.93
C ILE A 139 34.47 -6.96 -1.77
N LEU A 140 34.94 -6.82 -0.54
CA LEU A 140 34.12 -7.09 0.64
C LEU A 140 32.90 -6.17 0.73
N LEU A 141 33.07 -4.86 0.47
CA LEU A 141 31.96 -3.92 0.42
C LEU A 141 30.95 -4.26 -0.69
N THR A 142 31.43 -4.65 -1.88
CA THR A 142 30.57 -5.12 -2.98
C THR A 142 29.74 -6.33 -2.52
N ASN A 143 30.35 -7.31 -1.87
CA ASN A 143 29.63 -8.49 -1.36
C ASN A 143 28.61 -8.12 -0.28
N MET A 144 28.94 -7.19 0.63
CA MET A 144 27.98 -6.69 1.64
C MET A 144 26.76 -6.03 1.01
N VAL A 145 26.97 -5.22 -0.03
CA VAL A 145 25.90 -4.54 -0.76
C VAL A 145 25.06 -5.53 -1.56
N ASP A 146 25.68 -6.45 -2.28
CA ASP A 146 25.02 -7.52 -3.03
C ASP A 146 24.10 -8.34 -2.11
N LEU A 147 24.65 -8.78 -0.98
CA LEU A 147 23.95 -9.58 0.01
C LEU A 147 22.76 -8.82 0.63
N HIS A 148 22.90 -7.52 0.88
CA HIS A 148 21.80 -6.67 1.35
C HIS A 148 20.64 -6.61 0.35
N ILE A 149 20.92 -6.50 -0.96
CA ILE A 149 19.88 -6.52 -1.99
C ILE A 149 19.22 -7.89 -2.10
N ARG A 150 19.99 -8.98 -1.98
CA ARG A 150 19.46 -10.35 -1.96
C ARG A 150 18.47 -10.58 -0.82
N LEU A 151 18.66 -9.94 0.33
CA LEU A 151 17.67 -10.00 1.42
C LEU A 151 16.34 -9.37 1.05
N PHE A 152 16.31 -8.26 0.31
CA PHE A 152 15.05 -7.67 -0.15
C PHE A 152 14.29 -8.63 -1.07
N ALA A 153 15.01 -9.38 -1.91
CA ALA A 153 14.41 -10.35 -2.81
C ALA A 153 13.75 -11.54 -2.08
N LEU A 154 14.02 -11.75 -0.78
CA LEU A 154 13.34 -12.77 0.03
C LEU A 154 11.94 -12.35 0.50
N HIS A 155 11.57 -11.09 0.31
CA HIS A 155 10.27 -10.54 0.73
C HIS A 155 9.24 -10.58 -0.40
N ASP A 156 7.96 -10.41 -0.06
CA ASP A 156 6.89 -10.08 -0.99
C ASP A 156 6.82 -8.56 -1.23
N SER A 157 5.91 -8.12 -2.11
CA SER A 157 5.73 -6.69 -2.41
C SER A 157 5.27 -5.85 -1.21
N TYR A 158 4.84 -6.48 -0.13
CA TYR A 158 4.41 -5.82 1.11
C TYR A 158 5.51 -5.80 2.18
N GLY A 159 6.68 -6.39 1.91
CA GLY A 159 7.80 -6.46 2.83
C GLY A 159 7.70 -7.58 3.86
N ASN A 160 6.86 -8.60 3.65
CA ASN A 160 6.85 -9.81 4.48
C ASN A 160 7.75 -10.88 3.84
N LEU A 161 8.37 -11.74 4.64
CA LEU A 161 9.11 -12.88 4.10
C LEU A 161 8.18 -13.76 3.24
N ASN A 162 8.59 -14.04 2.01
CA ASN A 162 7.80 -14.82 1.07
C ASN A 162 8.11 -16.32 1.25
N PRO A 163 7.17 -17.14 1.77
CA PRO A 163 7.40 -18.57 2.02
C PRO A 163 7.44 -19.40 0.74
N TYR A 164 7.03 -18.84 -0.40
CA TYR A 164 6.95 -19.53 -1.69
C TYR A 164 8.23 -19.42 -2.51
N LEU A 165 9.15 -18.54 -2.13
CA LEU A 165 10.51 -18.56 -2.66
C LEU A 165 11.17 -19.86 -2.21
N MET A 166 11.93 -20.52 -3.09
CA MET A 166 12.49 -21.82 -2.78
C MET A 166 13.50 -21.67 -1.64
N ARG A 167 13.14 -22.17 -0.45
CA ARG A 167 13.99 -22.26 0.76
C ARG A 167 14.44 -20.92 1.37
N PRO A 168 13.51 -20.04 1.80
CA PRO A 168 13.88 -18.76 2.41
C PRO A 168 14.71 -18.96 3.70
N LEU A 169 14.44 -20.06 4.43
CA LEU A 169 15.19 -20.42 5.64
C LEU A 169 16.64 -20.85 5.34
N GLU A 170 16.87 -21.60 4.26
CA GLU A 170 18.25 -21.98 3.89
C GLU A 170 19.03 -20.74 3.43
N SER A 171 18.40 -19.82 2.68
CA SER A 171 19.02 -18.54 2.31
C SER A 171 19.35 -17.67 3.53
N ILE A 172 18.52 -17.72 4.58
CA ILE A 172 18.79 -17.00 5.84
C ILE A 172 19.93 -17.66 6.61
N ASP A 173 19.99 -18.98 6.68
CA ASP A 173 21.07 -19.72 7.35
C ASP A 173 22.42 -19.48 6.63
N ASP A 174 22.44 -19.54 5.30
CA ASP A 174 23.61 -19.22 4.48
C ASP A 174 24.08 -17.77 4.72
N PHE A 175 23.14 -16.82 4.75
CA PHE A 175 23.42 -15.42 5.08
C PHE A 175 24.01 -15.27 6.49
N GLN A 176 23.45 -15.95 7.49
CA GLN A 176 23.98 -15.92 8.85
C GLN A 176 25.40 -16.49 8.92
N GLN A 177 25.67 -17.56 8.18
CA GLN A 177 27.00 -18.16 8.12
C GLN A 177 28.02 -17.21 7.46
N GLU A 178 27.63 -16.53 6.39
CA GLU A 178 28.48 -15.54 5.71
C GLU A 178 28.81 -14.35 6.62
N LEU A 179 27.81 -13.79 7.31
CA LEU A 179 28.02 -12.73 8.30
C LEU A 179 28.93 -13.19 9.45
N LYS A 180 28.77 -14.43 9.91
CA LYS A 180 29.62 -15.00 10.97
C LYS A 180 31.07 -15.12 10.50
N SER A 181 31.29 -15.56 9.26
CA SER A 181 32.63 -15.61 8.67
C SER A 181 33.25 -14.22 8.62
N TRP A 182 32.54 -13.22 8.10
CA TRP A 182 33.05 -11.84 8.03
C TRP A 182 33.39 -11.29 9.40
N ARG A 183 32.52 -11.48 10.40
CA ARG A 183 32.79 -11.08 11.78
C ARG A 183 34.08 -11.71 12.31
N ASP A 184 34.27 -13.00 12.08
CA ASP A 184 35.45 -13.73 12.54
C ASP A 184 36.72 -13.21 11.81
N ASP A 185 36.64 -12.91 10.52
CA ASP A 185 37.75 -12.31 9.76
C ASP A 185 38.09 -10.90 10.22
N PHE A 186 37.08 -10.03 10.44
CA PHE A 186 37.29 -8.68 10.97
C PHE A 186 37.89 -8.68 12.37
N SER A 187 37.50 -9.64 13.23
CA SER A 187 38.06 -9.75 14.58
C SER A 187 39.55 -10.09 14.61
N ARG A 188 40.10 -10.61 13.50
CA ARG A 188 41.53 -10.90 13.35
C ARG A 188 42.34 -9.68 12.90
N LEU A 189 41.67 -8.61 12.45
CA LEU A 189 42.29 -7.37 11.99
C LEU A 189 42.45 -6.32 13.10
N SER A 190 41.82 -6.54 14.26
CA SER A 190 41.91 -5.70 15.47
C SER A 190 42.95 -6.22 16.46
#